data_AF-A0A0H5R299-F1
#
_entry.id   AF-A0A0H5R299-F1
#
_cell.length_a   1.000
_cell.length_b   1.000
_cell.length_c   1.000
_cell.angle_alpha   90.00
_cell.angle_beta   90.00
_cell.angle_gamma   90.00
#
_symmetry.space_group_name_H-M   'P 1'
#
loop_
_entity.id
_entity.type
_entity.pdbx_description
1 polymer ?
#
loop_
_entity_poly.entity_id
_entity_poly.type
_entity_poly.pdbx_seq_one_letter_code
_entity_poly.pdbx_strand_id
1 'polypeptide(L)'
;MTNRLCSDPACDVVLTKDVREIVSMPENIMLIELPVECASESLMCNEQVTANGFHWRLVARISSTSDTGSHFYAHILRQETVKIPGRYYYNDLENDGRACYVEGKFETRSLSYYVFYVKI
;
A
#
# COMPACT_ATOMS: atom_id res chain seq x y z
N MET A 1 -26.35 -31.60 7.63
CA MET A 1 -26.84 -31.17 6.31
C MET A 1 -26.05 -29.94 5.92
N THR A 2 -25.17 -30.06 4.93
CA THR A 2 -24.35 -28.97 4.41
C THR A 2 -25.12 -28.29 3.27
N ASN A 3 -25.42 -27.00 3.42
CA ASN A 3 -26.04 -26.19 2.37
C ASN A 3 -25.10 -26.12 1.17
N ARG A 4 -25.35 -26.91 0.12
CA ARG A 4 -24.74 -26.74 -1.19
C ARG A 4 -25.53 -25.69 -1.96
N LEU A 5 -24.88 -24.57 -2.29
CA LEU A 5 -25.44 -23.48 -3.10
C LEU A 5 -25.37 -23.76 -4.62
N CYS A 6 -24.80 -24.89 -5.05
CA CYS A 6 -24.82 -25.34 -6.44
C CYS A 6 -24.83 -26.87 -6.53
N SER A 7 -25.53 -27.40 -7.52
CA SER A 7 -25.74 -28.83 -7.78
C SER A 7 -24.88 -29.39 -8.93
N ASP A 8 -24.08 -28.54 -9.59
CA ASP A 8 -23.18 -28.97 -10.67
C ASP A 8 -21.80 -29.37 -10.10
N PRO A 9 -21.34 -30.63 -10.29
CA PRO A 9 -20.02 -31.08 -9.84
C PRO A 9 -18.86 -30.23 -10.36
N ALA A 10 -19.02 -29.57 -11.52
CA ALA A 10 -18.01 -28.69 -12.09
C ALA A 10 -17.94 -27.33 -11.37
N CYS A 11 -19.00 -26.91 -10.68
CA CYS A 11 -19.01 -25.63 -9.96
C CYS A 11 -18.10 -25.63 -8.74
N ASP A 12 -17.94 -26.79 -8.08
CA ASP A 12 -17.00 -26.97 -6.97
C ASP A 12 -15.53 -26.91 -7.47
N VAL A 13 -15.28 -27.21 -8.75
CA VAL A 13 -13.94 -27.19 -9.35
C VAL A 13 -13.51 -25.75 -9.71
N VAL A 14 -14.44 -24.90 -10.13
CA VAL A 14 -14.17 -23.50 -10.52
C VAL A 14 -13.86 -22.59 -9.32
N LEU A 15 -14.23 -23.00 -8.10
CA LEU A 15 -13.96 -22.22 -6.87
C LEU A 15 -12.57 -22.41 -6.29
N THR A 16 -11.75 -23.29 -6.85
CA THR A 16 -10.30 -23.29 -6.58
C THR A 16 -9.61 -22.22 -7.41
N LYS A 17 -10.03 -20.95 -7.23
CA LYS A 17 -9.16 -19.81 -7.54
C LYS A 17 -7.83 -20.09 -6.85
N ASP A 18 -6.72 -20.04 -7.57
CA ASP A 18 -5.35 -20.20 -7.04
C ASP A 18 -5.20 -19.42 -5.73
N VAL A 19 -5.37 -20.11 -4.59
CA VAL A 19 -5.18 -19.51 -3.28
C VAL A 19 -3.68 -19.47 -3.06
N ARG A 20 -3.11 -18.27 -3.18
CA ARG A 20 -1.72 -18.03 -2.81
C ARG A 20 -1.66 -17.71 -1.32
N GLU A 21 -0.90 -18.50 -0.59
CA GLU A 21 -0.62 -18.27 0.83
C GLU A 21 0.73 -17.58 1.00
N ILE A 22 0.81 -16.64 1.94
CA ILE A 22 2.09 -16.04 2.34
C ILE A 22 2.79 -17.01 3.29
N VAL A 23 3.72 -17.80 2.77
CA VAL A 23 4.49 -18.79 3.54
C VAL A 23 5.51 -18.14 4.48
N SER A 24 6.05 -17.00 4.09
CA SER A 24 7.05 -16.25 4.86
C SER A 24 6.94 -14.76 4.62
N MET A 25 7.14 -13.98 5.68
CA MET A 25 7.23 -12.52 5.61
C MET A 25 8.69 -12.07 5.53
N PRO A 26 8.97 -10.90 4.93
CA PRO A 26 10.29 -10.28 5.04
C PRO A 26 10.62 -9.93 6.50
N GLU A 27 11.91 -9.78 6.81
CA GLU A 27 12.34 -9.52 8.19
C GLU A 27 12.11 -8.07 8.62
N ASN A 28 12.37 -7.11 7.73
CA ASN A 28 12.45 -5.69 8.09
C ASN A 28 11.49 -4.80 7.30
N ILE A 29 11.38 -5.01 5.99
CA ILE A 29 10.63 -4.15 5.07
C ILE A 29 9.71 -5.01 4.22
N MET A 30 8.42 -4.68 4.21
CA MET A 30 7.42 -5.23 3.30
C MET A 30 7.10 -4.19 2.23
N LEU A 31 7.40 -4.53 0.97
CA LEU A 31 6.97 -3.80 -0.21
C LEU A 31 5.70 -4.45 -0.75
N ILE A 32 4.68 -3.63 -1.01
CA ILE A 32 3.46 -4.06 -1.67
C ILE A 32 3.29 -3.22 -2.93
N GLU A 33 3.24 -3.91 -4.08
CA GLU A 33 2.78 -3.34 -5.33
C GLU A 33 1.25 -3.47 -5.40
N LEU A 34 0.58 -2.36 -5.68
CA LEU A 34 -0.87 -2.28 -5.78
C LEU A 34 -1.26 -2.36 -7.27
N PRO A 35 -2.21 -3.24 -7.65
CA PRO A 35 -2.62 -3.37 -9.04
C PRO A 35 -3.14 -2.04 -9.59
N VAL A 36 -2.70 -1.67 -10.79
CA VAL A 36 -3.13 -0.44 -11.47
C VAL A 36 -4.65 -0.45 -11.74
N GLU A 37 -5.24 -1.62 -11.96
CA GLU A 37 -6.68 -1.80 -12.11
C GLU A 37 -7.45 -1.61 -10.79
N CYS A 38 -6.75 -1.79 -9.66
CA CYS A 38 -7.23 -1.49 -8.32
C CYS A 38 -6.79 -0.10 -7.84
N ALA A 39 -6.28 0.76 -8.75
CA ALA A 39 -6.08 2.21 -8.55
C ALA A 39 -7.43 2.91 -8.40
N SER A 40 -8.18 2.46 -7.41
CA SER A 40 -9.34 3.13 -6.90
C SER A 40 -8.85 4.09 -5.84
N GLU A 41 -9.41 5.29 -5.86
CA GLU A 41 -9.40 6.25 -4.75
C GLU A 41 -9.93 5.64 -3.42
N SER A 42 -10.35 4.36 -3.44
CA SER A 42 -10.94 3.62 -2.32
C SER A 42 -9.97 2.69 -1.58
N LEU A 43 -8.78 2.40 -2.12
CA LEU A 43 -7.87 1.46 -1.45
C LEU A 43 -7.13 2.11 -0.28
N MET A 44 -7.69 1.90 0.91
CA MET A 44 -7.12 2.40 2.15
C MET A 44 -5.83 1.66 2.53
N CYS A 45 -4.69 2.33 2.39
CA CYS A 45 -3.41 1.87 2.94
C CYS A 45 -3.28 2.37 4.38
N ASN A 46 -3.69 1.55 5.34
CA ASN A 46 -3.67 1.93 6.76
C ASN A 46 -2.23 2.21 7.24
N GLU A 47 -2.08 3.20 8.13
CA GLU A 47 -0.76 3.55 8.69
C GLU A 47 -0.12 2.41 9.48
N GLN A 48 -0.95 1.50 10.01
CA GLN A 48 -0.50 0.28 10.68
C GLN A 48 -1.30 -0.90 10.18
N VAL A 49 -0.62 -2.03 9.97
CA VAL A 49 -1.26 -3.30 9.58
C VAL A 49 -0.67 -4.46 10.39
N THR A 50 -1.49 -5.49 10.61
CA THR A 50 -1.06 -6.75 11.21
C THR A 50 -1.08 -7.82 10.14
N ALA A 51 0.06 -8.45 9.87
CA ALA A 51 0.19 -9.50 8.86
C ALA A 51 1.13 -10.59 9.37
N ASN A 52 0.67 -11.84 9.28
CA ASN A 52 1.35 -13.05 9.78
C ASN A 52 1.87 -12.92 11.23
N GLY A 53 1.04 -12.38 12.13
CA GLY A 53 1.38 -12.20 13.55
C GLY A 53 2.34 -11.04 13.85
N PHE A 54 2.82 -10.32 12.85
CA PHE A 54 3.69 -9.16 13.02
C PHE A 54 2.94 -7.84 12.80
N HIS A 55 3.39 -6.80 13.49
CA HIS A 55 2.91 -5.45 13.32
C HIS A 55 3.83 -4.66 12.38
N TRP A 56 3.22 -3.85 11.54
CA TRP A 56 3.88 -3.15 10.46
C TRP A 56 3.40 -1.70 10.42
N ARG A 57 4.30 -0.76 10.18
CA ARG A 57 4.01 0.67 10.04
C ARG A 57 4.32 1.15 8.62
N LEU A 58 3.40 1.87 8.01
CA LEU A 58 3.59 2.51 6.71
C LEU A 58 4.65 3.61 6.83
N VAL A 59 5.73 3.49 6.06
CA VAL A 59 6.83 4.46 6.05
C VAL A 59 7.00 5.19 4.73
N ALA A 60 6.53 4.62 3.63
CA ALA A 60 6.52 5.33 2.35
C ALA A 60 5.39 4.87 1.45
N ARG A 61 4.96 5.77 0.57
CA ARG A 61 3.97 5.53 -0.48
C ARG A 61 4.43 6.24 -1.74
N ILE A 62 4.41 5.54 -2.86
CA ILE A 62 4.59 6.10 -4.19
C ILE A 62 3.21 6.16 -4.85
N SER A 63 2.87 7.35 -5.31
CA SER A 63 1.59 7.68 -5.90
C SER A 63 1.76 8.28 -7.27
N SER A 64 0.70 8.29 -8.06
CA SER A 64 0.62 9.08 -9.29
C SER A 64 -0.74 9.74 -9.41
N THR A 65 -0.82 10.85 -10.15
CA THR A 65 -2.09 11.45 -10.56
C THR A 65 -2.26 11.31 -12.07
N SER A 66 -3.50 11.10 -12.52
CA SER A 66 -3.84 11.13 -13.94
C SER A 66 -3.64 12.52 -14.54
N ASP A 67 -3.87 13.56 -13.74
CA ASP A 67 -3.87 14.97 -14.16
C ASP A 67 -2.49 15.45 -14.62
N THR A 68 -1.44 14.76 -14.21
CA THR A 68 -0.03 15.06 -14.54
C THR A 68 0.55 14.13 -15.60
N GLY A 69 -0.28 13.31 -16.26
CA GLY A 69 0.19 12.32 -17.24
C GLY A 69 0.90 11.13 -16.61
N SER A 70 0.42 10.68 -15.44
CA SER A 70 1.03 9.59 -14.65
C SER A 70 2.40 9.93 -14.08
N HIS A 71 2.61 11.18 -13.64
CA HIS A 71 3.80 11.56 -12.88
C HIS A 71 3.79 10.86 -11.51
N PHE A 72 4.92 10.25 -11.15
CA PHE A 72 5.10 9.62 -9.86
C PHE A 72 5.69 10.59 -8.84
N TYR A 73 5.13 10.57 -7.65
CA TYR A 73 5.59 11.34 -6.50
C TYR A 73 5.56 10.46 -5.24
N ALA A 74 6.26 10.91 -4.20
CA ALA A 74 6.48 10.10 -3.00
C ALA A 74 6.06 10.83 -1.73
N HIS A 75 5.50 10.04 -0.82
CA HIS A 75 5.29 10.40 0.56
C HIS A 75 6.16 9.51 1.45
N ILE A 76 6.95 10.11 2.35
CA ILE A 76 7.91 9.40 3.20
C ILE A 76 7.77 9.87 4.65
N LEU A 77 7.64 8.92 5.57
CA LEU A 77 7.74 9.13 7.01
C LEU A 77 9.20 8.96 7.41
N ARG A 78 9.82 10.06 7.82
CA ARG A 78 11.14 10.05 8.44
C ARG A 78 10.99 9.69 9.91
N GLN A 79 11.72 8.64 10.35
CA GLN A 79 11.66 8.13 11.71
C GLN A 79 12.15 9.15 12.75
N GLU A 80 11.72 8.99 13.99
CA GLU A 80 12.12 9.83 15.15
C GLU A 80 13.64 9.87 15.39
N THR A 81 14.39 8.92 14.83
CA THR A 81 15.85 8.82 14.95
C THR A 81 16.62 9.79 14.05
N VAL A 82 15.96 10.49 13.12
CA VAL A 82 16.62 11.47 12.24
C VAL A 82 16.44 12.91 12.74
N LYS A 83 17.32 13.82 12.29
CA LYS A 83 17.37 15.23 12.76
C LYS A 83 16.05 16.00 12.61
N ILE A 84 15.25 15.67 11.60
CA ILE A 84 13.95 16.29 11.37
C ILE A 84 12.94 15.17 11.04
N PRO A 85 12.31 14.60 12.07
CA PRO A 85 11.31 13.55 11.88
C PRO A 85 10.01 14.14 11.35
N GLY A 86 9.15 13.27 10.82
CA GLY A 86 7.85 13.66 10.33
C GLY A 86 7.58 13.19 8.91
N ARG A 87 6.45 13.62 8.36
CA ARG A 87 5.99 13.21 7.03
C ARG A 87 6.42 14.24 6.01
N TYR A 88 6.96 13.75 4.90
CA TYR A 88 7.45 14.57 3.82
C TYR A 88 6.89 14.09 2.49
N TYR A 89 6.62 15.05 1.63
CA TYR A 89 6.19 14.88 0.26
C TYR A 89 7.29 15.35 -0.70
N TYR A 90 7.48 14.60 -1.79
CA TYR A 90 8.49 14.84 -2.82
C TYR A 90 7.80 14.71 -4.18
N ASN A 91 7.79 15.79 -4.95
CA ASN A 91 7.18 15.84 -6.28
C ASN A 91 8.02 16.75 -7.19
N ASP A 92 8.64 16.15 -8.21
CA ASP A 92 9.56 16.86 -9.09
C ASP A 92 8.91 18.01 -9.87
N LEU A 93 7.59 17.93 -10.13
CA LEU A 93 6.85 18.97 -10.85
C LEU A 93 6.45 20.15 -9.95
N GLU A 94 6.18 19.90 -8.67
CA GLU A 94 5.67 20.93 -7.76
C GLU A 94 6.76 21.58 -6.90
N ASN A 95 7.79 20.81 -6.53
CA ASN A 95 8.80 21.24 -5.57
C ASN A 95 10.23 20.90 -5.96
N ASP A 96 10.49 20.64 -7.25
CA ASP A 96 11.80 20.25 -7.78
C ASP A 96 12.40 19.03 -7.04
N GLY A 97 11.54 18.14 -6.53
CA GLY A 97 11.95 16.94 -5.80
C GLY A 97 12.42 17.20 -4.37
N ARG A 98 12.24 18.43 -3.86
CA ARG A 98 12.64 18.79 -2.50
C ARG A 98 11.65 18.24 -1.48
N ALA A 99 12.13 18.04 -0.26
CA ALA A 99 11.28 17.57 0.83
C ALA A 99 10.35 18.69 1.32
N CYS A 100 9.04 18.52 1.17
CA CYS A 100 8.02 19.39 1.74
C CYS A 100 7.36 18.71 2.94
N TYR A 101 7.35 19.36 4.10
CA TYR A 101 6.70 18.81 5.30
C TYR A 101 5.18 18.77 5.12
N VAL A 102 4.55 17.69 5.57
CA VAL A 102 3.10 17.50 5.52
C VAL A 102 2.58 17.25 6.93
N GLU A 103 1.61 18.06 7.36
CA GLU A 103 0.89 17.86 8.61
C GLU A 103 -0.22 16.81 8.44
N GLY A 104 -0.44 15.97 9.45
CA GLY A 104 -1.52 14.97 9.42
C GLY A 104 -1.11 13.63 8.80
N LYS A 105 -2.06 12.93 8.17
CA LYS A 105 -1.86 11.60 7.56
C LYS A 105 -1.47 11.73 6.09
N PHE A 106 -0.86 10.69 5.51
CA PHE A 106 -0.72 10.61 4.06
C PHE A 106 -2.12 10.70 3.43
N GLU A 107 -2.32 11.66 2.53
CA GLU A 107 -3.65 11.95 1.98
C GLU A 107 -4.29 10.70 1.36
N THR A 108 -5.60 10.56 1.58
CA THR A 108 -6.41 9.44 1.08
C THR A 108 -6.76 9.57 -0.40
N ARG A 109 -6.50 10.71 -1.04
CA ARG A 109 -6.96 11.01 -2.42
C ARG A 109 -5.97 10.66 -3.53
N SER A 110 -4.80 10.10 -3.19
CA SER A 110 -3.78 9.75 -4.17
C SER A 110 -3.84 8.27 -4.56
N LEU A 111 -3.89 7.99 -5.87
CA LEU A 111 -3.72 6.64 -6.40
C LEU A 111 -2.35 6.12 -5.98
N SER A 112 -2.32 5.01 -5.28
CA SER A 112 -1.09 4.45 -4.71
C SER A 112 -0.69 3.23 -5.50
N TYR A 113 0.58 3.19 -5.89
CA TYR A 113 1.15 2.11 -6.69
C TYR A 113 2.06 1.24 -5.85
N TYR A 114 2.84 1.86 -4.97
CA TYR A 114 3.74 1.14 -4.08
C TYR A 114 3.58 1.65 -2.67
N VAL A 115 3.54 0.74 -1.71
CA VAL A 115 3.58 1.07 -0.28
C VAL A 115 4.65 0.26 0.42
N PHE A 116 5.34 0.92 1.35
CA PHE A 116 6.46 0.37 2.09
C PHE A 116 6.09 0.36 3.56
N TYR A 117 6.13 -0.82 4.16
CA TYR A 117 5.93 -1.02 5.57
C TYR A 117 7.22 -1.47 6.24
N VAL A 118 7.51 -0.92 7.41
CA VAL A 118 8.60 -1.38 8.29
C VAL A 118 7.99 -2.13 9.47
N LYS A 119 8.61 -3.25 9.83
CA LYS A 119 8.21 -4.04 10.99
C LYS A 119 8.46 -3.27 12.28
N ILE A 120 7.50 -3.28 13.20
CA ILE A 120 7.56 -2.61 14.52
C ILE A 120 7.50 -3.60 15.68
#